data_AF-H5XG66-F1
#
_entry.id   AF-H5XG66-F1
#
_cell.length_a   1.000
_cell.length_b   1.000
_cell.length_c   1.000
_cell.angle_alpha   90.00
_cell.angle_beta   90.00
_cell.angle_gamma   90.00
#
_symmetry.space_group_name_H-M   'P 1'
#
loop_
_entity.id
_entity.type
_entity.pdbx_description
1 polymer ?
#
loop_
_entity_poly.entity_id
_entity_poly.type
_entity_poly.pdbx_seq_one_letter_code
_entity_poly.pdbx_strand_id
1 'polypeptide(L)'
;MTTAAVCLPGCRFADDLAADLADRRSPGHVCVVRVATVESVKPRPVVVRLVRYVDLDGTAPVQIEVGSTEGMPIGDDLELSAEASTELAAALSRAVALRAEVSA
;
A
#
# COMPACT_ATOMS: atom_id res chain seq x y z
N MET A 1 11.85 -24.27 6.63
CA MET A 1 11.15 -24.10 5.34
C MET A 1 11.06 -22.61 5.10
N THR A 2 11.80 -22.07 4.15
CA THR A 2 11.72 -20.65 3.78
C THR A 2 10.38 -20.46 3.11
N THR A 3 9.47 -19.73 3.75
CA THR A 3 8.22 -19.30 3.11
C THR A 3 8.61 -18.60 1.81
N ALA A 4 8.06 -19.03 0.67
CA ALA A 4 8.37 -18.39 -0.60
C ALA A 4 8.10 -16.88 -0.47
N ALA A 5 9.01 -16.06 -0.97
CA ALA A 5 8.83 -14.62 -1.03
C ALA A 5 7.65 -14.34 -1.98
N VAL A 6 6.48 -14.01 -1.43
CA VAL A 6 5.25 -13.83 -2.22
C VAL A 6 4.76 -12.40 -2.10
N CYS A 7 4.59 -11.77 -3.27
CA CYS A 7 4.05 -10.42 -3.35
C CYS A 7 2.54 -10.38 -3.07
N LEU A 8 2.01 -9.18 -2.81
CA LEU A 8 0.57 -9.02 -2.62
C LEU A 8 -0.20 -9.36 -3.91
N PRO A 9 -1.33 -10.08 -3.83
CA PRO A 9 -2.24 -10.25 -4.96
C PRO A 9 -2.70 -8.89 -5.49
N GLY A 10 -2.60 -8.68 -6.81
CA GLY A 10 -2.95 -7.40 -7.43
C GLY A 10 -1.90 -6.29 -7.22
N CYS A 11 -0.68 -6.64 -6.78
CA CYS A 11 0.42 -5.68 -6.73
C CYS A 11 0.71 -5.10 -8.11
N ARG A 12 0.84 -3.78 -8.18
CA ARG A 12 1.17 -3.05 -9.42
C ARG A 12 2.54 -3.45 -10.01
N PHE A 13 3.46 -3.88 -9.17
CA PHE A 13 4.86 -4.15 -9.52
C PHE A 13 5.20 -5.65 -9.42
N ALA A 14 4.19 -6.54 -9.39
CA ALA A 14 4.41 -7.97 -9.17
C ALA A 14 5.41 -8.61 -10.16
N ASP A 15 5.42 -8.13 -11.41
CA ASP A 15 6.31 -8.64 -12.46
C ASP A 15 7.79 -8.30 -12.21
N ASP A 16 8.07 -7.26 -11.41
CA ASP A 16 9.43 -6.81 -11.09
C ASP A 16 10.03 -7.59 -9.90
N LEU A 17 9.21 -8.33 -9.14
CA LEU A 17 9.62 -9.04 -7.91
C LEU A 17 10.90 -9.87 -8.08
N ALA A 18 10.96 -10.68 -9.13
CA ALA A 18 12.10 -11.56 -9.36
C ALA A 18 13.37 -10.78 -9.72
N ALA A 19 13.24 -9.67 -10.47
CA ALA A 19 14.36 -8.81 -10.83
C ALA A 19 14.87 -8.03 -9.61
N ASP A 20 13.96 -7.48 -8.81
CA ASP A 20 14.26 -6.70 -7.61
C ASP A 20 14.93 -7.55 -6.52
N LEU A 21 14.50 -8.80 -6.33
CA LEU A 21 15.16 -9.73 -5.40
C LEU A 21 16.52 -10.22 -5.91
N ALA A 22 16.75 -10.19 -7.23
CA ALA A 22 18.03 -10.56 -7.83
C ALA A 22 19.06 -9.40 -7.81
N ASP A 23 18.64 -8.15 -7.54
CA ASP A 23 19.56 -7.02 -7.46
C ASP A 23 20.46 -7.14 -6.22
N ARG A 24 21.75 -7.39 -6.46
CA ARG A 24 22.75 -7.51 -5.40
C ARG A 24 23.07 -6.20 -4.69
N ARG A 25 22.73 -5.05 -5.28
CA ARG A 25 23.01 -3.72 -4.70
C ARG A 25 21.91 -3.27 -3.75
N SER A 26 20.67 -3.65 -4.03
CA SER A 26 19.50 -3.27 -3.26
C SER A 26 18.44 -4.38 -3.32
N PRO A 27 18.72 -5.57 -2.75
CA PRO A 27 17.78 -6.68 -2.82
C PRO A 27 16.53 -6.34 -2.03
N GLY A 28 15.39 -6.29 -2.70
CA GLY A 28 14.10 -6.07 -2.05
C GLY A 28 13.07 -5.44 -2.97
N HIS A 29 11.82 -5.76 -2.71
CA HIS A 29 10.68 -5.40 -3.52
C HIS A 29 9.57 -4.81 -2.64
N VAL A 30 8.97 -3.71 -3.09
CA VAL A 30 7.83 -3.09 -2.42
C VAL A 30 6.56 -3.45 -3.16
N CYS A 31 5.80 -4.39 -2.60
CA CYS A 31 4.48 -4.70 -3.13
C CYS A 31 3.50 -3.59 -2.79
N VAL A 32 2.77 -3.07 -3.78
CA VAL A 32 1.79 -1.99 -3.60
C VAL A 32 0.46 -2.36 -4.28
N VAL A 33 -0.60 -2.42 -3.49
CA VAL A 33 -1.99 -2.59 -3.95
C VAL A 33 -2.78 -1.35 -3.59
N ARG A 34 -3.33 -0.64 -4.59
CA ARG A 34 -4.21 0.50 -4.34
C ARG A 34 -5.59 0.00 -3.94
N VAL A 35 -6.08 0.43 -2.79
CA VAL A 35 -7.42 0.09 -2.29
C VAL A 35 -8.45 1.12 -2.77
N ALA A 36 -8.13 2.40 -2.63
CA ALA A 36 -9.01 3.49 -3.06
C ALA A 36 -8.23 4.80 -3.25
N THR A 37 -8.80 5.71 -4.02
CA THR A 37 -8.45 7.13 -4.03
C THR A 37 -9.64 7.92 -3.51
N VAL A 38 -9.40 8.86 -2.61
CA VAL A 38 -10.40 9.76 -2.03
C VAL A 38 -10.16 11.16 -2.60
N GLU A 39 -10.92 11.50 -3.64
CA GLU A 39 -10.77 12.73 -4.44
C GLU A 39 -11.33 13.99 -3.73
N SER A 40 -12.23 13.77 -2.77
CA SER A 40 -12.89 14.82 -1.99
C SER A 40 -11.97 15.48 -0.95
N VAL A 41 -10.84 14.84 -0.61
CA VAL A 41 -9.81 15.41 0.27
C VAL A 41 -9.09 16.56 -0.41
N LYS A 42 -8.86 17.65 0.33
CA LYS A 42 -8.16 18.85 -0.13
C LYS A 42 -6.87 19.09 0.66
N PRO A 43 -5.85 19.74 0.05
CA PRO A 43 -5.85 20.32 -1.31
C PRO A 43 -5.72 19.28 -2.43
N ARG A 44 -5.43 18.03 -2.09
CA ARG A 44 -5.12 16.98 -3.06
C ARG A 44 -5.77 15.64 -2.68
N PRO A 45 -6.08 14.78 -3.65
CA PRO A 45 -6.58 13.45 -3.37
C PRO A 45 -5.60 12.61 -2.54
N VAL A 46 -6.15 11.77 -1.67
CA VAL A 46 -5.37 10.79 -0.90
C VAL A 46 -5.63 9.38 -1.41
N VAL A 47 -4.60 8.55 -1.37
CA VAL A 47 -4.63 7.16 -1.79
C VAL A 47 -4.46 6.28 -0.55
N VAL A 48 -5.39 5.36 -0.36
CA VAL A 48 -5.26 4.26 0.61
C VAL A 48 -4.71 3.05 -0.13
N ARG A 49 -3.62 2.47 0.37
CA ARG A 49 -2.93 1.35 -0.25
C ARG A 49 -2.50 0.31 0.77
N LEU A 50 -2.43 -0.94 0.34
CA LEU A 50 -1.71 -1.99 1.06
C LEU A 50 -0.27 -2.03 0.57
N VAL A 51 0.66 -2.09 1.50
CA VAL A 51 2.09 -2.18 1.22
C VAL A 51 2.68 -3.38 1.95
N ARG A 52 3.56 -4.12 1.27
CA ARG A 52 4.33 -5.21 1.86
C ARG A 52 5.74 -5.16 1.30
N TYR A 53 6.72 -5.10 2.17
CA TYR A 53 8.12 -5.24 1.78
C TYR A 53 8.50 -6.71 1.73
N VAL A 54 9.24 -7.10 0.69
CA VAL A 54 9.74 -8.45 0.47
C VAL A 54 11.24 -8.34 0.22
N ASP A 55 12.06 -9.04 0.97
CA ASP A 55 13.51 -9.10 0.79
C ASP A 55 13.99 -10.56 0.79
N LEU A 56 15.31 -10.74 0.80
CA LEU A 56 15.92 -12.07 0.82
C LEU A 56 15.75 -12.80 2.16
N ASP A 57 15.52 -12.05 3.24
CA ASP A 57 15.35 -12.57 4.59
C ASP A 57 13.90 -12.95 4.87
N GLY A 58 12.95 -12.43 4.09
CA GLY A 58 11.58 -12.88 4.04
C GLY A 58 10.59 -11.80 3.62
N THR A 59 9.40 -11.85 4.22
CA THR A 59 8.30 -10.96 3.88
C THR A 59 7.83 -10.23 5.12
N ALA A 60 7.79 -8.90 5.06
CA ALA A 60 7.29 -8.07 6.13
C ALA A 60 5.75 -8.19 6.25
N PRO A 61 5.18 -7.88 7.43
CA PRO A 61 3.74 -7.78 7.58
C PRO A 61 3.13 -6.74 6.61
N VAL A 62 1.91 -6.99 6.16
CA VAL A 62 1.17 -6.03 5.33
C VAL A 62 0.83 -4.80 6.17
N GLN A 63 1.10 -3.63 5.61
CA GLN A 63 0.81 -2.32 6.17
C GLN A 63 -0.29 -1.64 5.35
N ILE A 64 -1.13 -0.84 6.02
CA ILE A 64 -2.05 0.10 5.36
C ILE A 64 -1.36 1.45 5.38
N GLU A 65 -1.12 2.02 4.21
CA GLU A 65 -0.58 3.37 4.08
C GLU A 65 -1.64 4.31 3.49
N VAL A 66 -1.60 5.55 3.95
CA VAL A 66 -2.35 6.66 3.39
C VAL A 66 -1.33 7.70 2.92
N GLY A 67 -1.35 8.03 1.63
CA GLY A 67 -0.41 8.96 1.02
C GLY A 67 -1.10 9.81 -0.04
N SER A 68 -0.42 10.82 -0.59
CA SER A 68 -0.95 11.51 -1.78
C SER A 68 -0.81 10.63 -3.03
N THR A 69 -1.56 10.96 -4.09
CA THR A 69 -1.42 10.34 -5.41
C THR A 69 -0.02 10.49 -6.01
N GLU A 70 0.70 11.54 -5.61
CA GLU A 70 2.07 11.86 -6.04
C GLU A 70 3.14 11.23 -5.15
N GLY A 71 2.76 10.38 -4.19
CA GLY A 71 3.69 9.75 -3.25
C GLY A 71 4.28 10.72 -2.22
N MET A 72 3.78 11.95 -2.15
CA MET A 72 4.17 12.89 -1.11
C MET A 72 3.56 12.50 0.24
N PRO A 73 4.27 12.75 1.35
CA PRO A 73 3.70 12.67 2.68
C PRO A 73 2.45 13.52 2.76
N ILE A 74 1.46 13.00 3.46
CA ILE A 74 0.31 13.78 3.87
C ILE A 74 0.78 14.70 4.99
N GLY A 75 0.78 16.00 4.73
CA GLY A 75 1.11 17.02 5.73
C GLY A 75 -0.10 17.42 6.57
N ASP A 76 0.14 18.35 7.49
CA ASP A 76 -0.91 18.93 8.35
C ASP A 76 -1.88 19.85 7.59
N ASP A 77 -1.66 20.05 6.28
CA ASP A 77 -2.47 20.88 5.37
C ASP A 77 -3.74 20.18 4.85
N LEU A 78 -4.08 19.01 5.40
CA LEU A 78 -5.27 18.28 5.01
C LEU A 78 -6.56 18.93 5.51
N GLU A 79 -7.46 19.18 4.56
CA GLU A 79 -8.82 19.59 4.84
C GLU A 79 -9.77 18.41 4.62
N LEU A 80 -10.40 17.96 5.71
CA LEU A 80 -11.37 16.87 5.71
C LEU A 80 -12.78 17.43 5.90
N SER A 81 -13.51 17.59 4.80
CA SER A 81 -14.95 17.81 4.85
C SER A 81 -15.68 16.59 5.45
N ALA A 82 -16.97 16.72 5.76
CA ALA A 82 -17.77 15.59 6.23
C ALA A 82 -17.83 14.44 5.18
N GLU A 83 -17.91 14.79 3.90
CA GLU A 83 -17.84 13.86 2.78
C GLU A 83 -16.48 13.17 2.73
N ALA A 84 -15.39 13.94 2.75
CA ALA A 84 -14.03 13.41 2.70
C ALA A 84 -13.71 12.50 3.89
N SER A 85 -14.19 12.85 5.08
CA SER A 85 -14.06 12.02 6.27
C SER A 85 -14.79 10.68 6.12
N THR A 86 -16.00 10.70 5.56
CA THR A 86 -16.81 9.50 5.34
C THR A 86 -16.18 8.58 4.30
N GLU A 87 -15.72 9.15 3.18
CA GLU A 87 -15.05 8.39 2.11
C GLU A 87 -13.73 7.78 2.59
N LEU A 88 -12.93 8.52 3.35
CA LEU A 88 -11.68 8.02 3.91
C LEU A 88 -11.92 6.91 4.92
N ALA A 89 -12.92 7.04 5.80
CA ALA A 89 -13.31 5.98 6.72
C ALA A 89 -13.76 4.70 6.00
N ALA A 90 -14.53 4.83 4.92
CA ALA A 90 -14.93 3.71 4.09
C ALA A 90 -13.73 3.06 3.37
N ALA A 91 -12.79 3.86 2.87
CA ALA A 91 -11.57 3.38 2.24
C ALA A 91 -10.67 2.60 3.21
N LEU A 92 -10.49 3.11 4.43
CA LEU A 92 -9.75 2.43 5.49
C LEU A 92 -10.42 1.13 5.91
N SER A 93 -11.74 1.12 6.05
CA SER A 93 -12.51 -0.10 6.38
C SER A 93 -12.32 -1.18 5.31
N ARG A 94 -12.36 -0.81 4.02
CA ARG A 94 -12.03 -1.73 2.92
C ARG A 94 -10.58 -2.22 3.02
N ALA A 95 -9.63 -1.34 3.29
CA ALA A 95 -8.22 -1.73 3.41
C ALA A 95 -7.99 -2.73 4.55
N VAL A 96 -8.67 -2.57 5.68
CA VAL A 96 -8.62 -3.53 6.80
C VAL A 96 -9.16 -4.90 6.39
N ALA A 97 -10.31 -4.94 5.71
CA ALA A 97 -10.89 -6.19 5.21
C ALA A 97 -9.94 -6.90 4.23
N LEU A 98 -9.46 -6.19 3.21
CA LEU A 98 -8.51 -6.74 2.24
C LEU A 98 -7.22 -7.22 2.92
N ARG A 99 -6.70 -6.45 3.89
CA ARG A 99 -5.49 -6.86 4.64
C ARG A 99 -5.70 -8.19 5.37
N ALA A 100 -6.87 -8.41 5.95
CA ALA A 100 -7.19 -9.67 6.63
C ALA A 100 -7.23 -10.86 5.65
N GLU A 101 -7.77 -10.65 4.45
CA GLU A 101 -7.82 -11.67 3.39
C GLU A 101 -6.43 -12.05 2.89
N VAL A 102 -5.53 -11.08 2.69
CA VAL A 102 -4.17 -11.32 2.13
C VAL A 102 -3.12 -11.67 3.18
N SER A 103 -3.50 -11.72 4.47
CA SER A 103 -2.64 -12.11 5.59
C SER A 103 -3.02 -13.46 6.21
N ALA A 104 -4.10 -14.09 5.73
CA ALA A 104 -4.53 -15.44 6.11
C ALA A 104 -3.80 -16.51 5.28
#